data_AF-A0A1H8RDN6-F1
#
_entry.id   AF-A0A1H8RDN6-F1
#
_cell.length_a   1.000
_cell.length_b   1.000
_cell.length_c   1.000
_cell.angle_alpha   90.00
_cell.angle_beta   90.00
_cell.angle_gamma   90.00
#
_symmetry.space_group_name_H-M   'P 1'
#
loop_
_entity.id
_entity.type
_entity.pdbx_description
1 polymer ?
#
loop_
_entity_poly.entity_id
_entity_poly.type
_entity_poly.pdbx_seq_one_letter_code
_entity_poly.pdbx_strand_id
1 'polypeptide(L)'
;MRKQHGPDLTRKVKPISRCVTCHGRGVTKGLFYEMECSSCNGEGWTDKATGLPLESEDARFQLNAYTLRLEQQIAHLQRTQTHHQENNRRGPGGSHRTGD
;
A
#
# COMPACT_ATOMS: atom_id res chain seq x y z
N MET A 1 10.91 33.62 -17.72
CA MET A 1 10.64 33.69 -16.28
C MET A 1 10.00 32.36 -15.84
N ARG A 2 10.68 31.53 -15.03
CA ARG A 2 10.06 30.31 -14.52
C ARG A 2 8.96 30.72 -13.53
N LYS A 3 7.71 30.31 -13.78
CA LYS A 3 6.63 30.43 -12.79
C LYS A 3 7.05 29.57 -11.59
N GLN A 4 7.59 30.19 -10.55
CA GLN A 4 7.82 29.51 -9.28
C GLN A 4 6.42 29.27 -8.69
N HIS A 5 5.96 28.03 -8.77
CA HIS A 5 4.79 27.59 -8.02
C HIS A 5 5.10 27.81 -6.53
N GLY A 6 4.14 28.39 -5.80
CA GLY A 6 4.28 28.65 -4.36
C GLY A 6 4.63 27.39 -3.56
N PRO A 7 4.96 27.55 -2.26
CA PRO A 7 5.31 26.42 -1.41
C PRO A 7 4.20 25.36 -1.45
N ASP A 8 4.60 24.09 -1.49
CA ASP A 8 3.67 22.98 -1.51
C ASP A 8 3.03 22.83 -0.13
N LEU A 9 1.79 23.29 0.01
CA LEU A 9 1.03 23.28 1.26
C LEU A 9 0.34 21.92 1.51
N THR A 10 0.60 20.90 0.70
CA THR A 10 -0.02 19.59 0.87
C THR A 10 0.75 18.73 1.88
N ARG A 11 0.00 18.05 2.77
CA ARG A 11 0.59 17.06 3.68
C ARG A 11 1.20 15.93 2.85
N LYS A 12 2.47 15.60 3.11
CA LYS A 12 3.21 14.59 2.35
C LYS A 12 3.14 13.22 3.02
N VAL A 13 2.93 12.20 2.19
CA VAL A 13 3.06 10.80 2.60
C VAL A 13 4.53 10.53 2.86
N LYS A 14 4.86 10.14 4.09
CA LYS A 14 6.21 9.75 4.50
C LYS A 14 6.43 8.28 4.12
N PRO A 15 7.67 7.89 3.79
CA PRO A 15 7.97 6.49 3.54
C PRO A 15 7.82 5.68 4.84
N ILE A 16 7.02 4.62 4.80
CA ILE A 16 6.85 3.69 5.92
C ILE A 16 7.45 2.32 5.58
N SER A 17 7.85 1.58 6.61
CA SER A 17 8.30 0.19 6.53
C SER A 17 7.48 -0.71 7.44
N ARG A 18 7.34 -2.00 7.11
CA ARG A 18 6.73 -2.96 8.02
C ARG A 18 7.57 -3.03 9.30
N CYS A 19 6.90 -3.04 10.44
CA CYS A 19 7.55 -3.27 11.72
C CYS A 19 8.24 -4.63 11.69
N VAL A 20 9.52 -4.67 12.06
CA VAL A 20 10.33 -5.89 12.07
C VAL A 20 9.91 -6.86 13.18
N THR A 21 9.33 -6.35 14.27
CA THR A 21 8.92 -7.14 15.43
C THR A 21 7.63 -7.93 15.16
N CYS A 22 6.59 -7.28 14.62
CA CYS A 22 5.31 -7.93 14.35
C CYS A 22 5.09 -8.31 12.88
N HIS A 23 6.04 -7.98 12.00
CA HIS A 23 5.98 -8.20 10.55
C HIS A 23 4.77 -7.56 9.86
N GLY A 24 4.34 -6.40 10.34
CA GLY A 24 3.17 -5.70 9.77
C GLY A 24 1.82 -6.08 10.36
N ARG A 25 1.78 -6.99 11.33
CA ARG A 25 0.51 -7.44 11.94
C ARG A 25 -0.08 -6.45 12.94
N GLY A 26 0.73 -5.54 13.48
CA GLY A 26 0.31 -4.67 14.59
C GLY A 26 0.23 -5.37 15.95
N VAL A 27 0.27 -6.70 15.98
CA VAL A 27 0.16 -7.50 17.21
C VAL A 27 1.33 -8.47 17.38
N THR A 28 1.61 -8.78 18.64
CA THR A 28 2.52 -9.85 19.06
C THR A 28 1.73 -10.90 19.83
N LYS A 29 2.15 -12.17 19.76
CA LYS A 29 1.44 -13.26 20.41
C LYS A 29 1.99 -13.46 21.83
N GLY A 30 1.15 -13.24 22.84
CA GLY A 30 1.42 -13.64 24.21
C GLY A 30 1.10 -15.12 24.44
N LEU A 31 1.15 -15.55 25.70
CA LEU A 31 0.82 -16.92 26.08
C LEU A 31 -0.64 -17.30 25.80
N PHE A 32 -1.57 -16.35 25.93
CA PHE A 32 -3.02 -16.62 25.86
C PHE A 32 -3.78 -15.72 24.89
N TYR A 33 -3.23 -14.56 24.51
CA TYR A 33 -3.91 -13.58 23.65
C TYR A 33 -2.89 -12.79 22.83
N GLU A 34 -3.40 -12.09 21.82
CA GLU A 34 -2.63 -11.13 21.04
C GLU A 34 -2.55 -9.80 21.79
N MET A 35 -1.34 -9.26 21.87
CA MET A 35 -1.06 -7.97 22.47
C MET A 35 -0.65 -6.99 21.40
N GLU A 36 -0.99 -5.73 21.58
CA GLU A 36 -0.52 -4.65 20.75
C GLU A 36 1.03 -4.66 20.69
N CYS A 37 1.57 -4.53 19.48
CA CYS A 37 3.02 -4.52 19.29
C CYS A 37 3.57 -3.16 19.74
N SER A 38 4.26 -3.15 20.89
CA SER A 38 4.87 -1.95 21.47
C SER A 38 5.95 -1.31 20.59
N SER A 39 6.61 -2.08 19.71
CA SER A 39 7.61 -1.54 18.77
C SER A 39 7.02 -0.67 17.66
N CYS A 40 5.70 -0.69 17.46
CA CYS A 40 5.03 0.08 16.42
C CYS A 40 3.69 0.66 16.87
N ASN A 41 3.42 0.68 18.18
CA ASN A 41 2.15 1.15 18.76
C ASN A 41 0.93 0.54 18.05
N GLY A 42 0.96 -0.77 17.81
CA GLY A 42 -0.20 -1.46 17.24
C GLY A 42 -0.40 -1.31 15.74
N GLU A 43 0.36 -0.44 15.08
CA GLU A 43 0.05 -0.07 13.69
C GLU A 43 0.57 -1.06 12.67
N GLY A 44 1.61 -1.81 13.02
CA GLY A 44 2.32 -2.69 12.10
C GLY A 44 3.32 -1.97 11.20
N TRP A 45 3.42 -0.65 11.27
CA TRP A 45 4.31 0.15 10.44
C TRP A 45 5.20 1.06 11.29
N THR A 46 6.37 1.37 10.75
CA THR A 46 7.34 2.30 11.33
C THR A 46 7.78 3.30 10.27
N ASP A 47 8.31 4.44 10.71
CA ASP A 47 8.95 5.37 9.80
C ASP A 47 10.16 4.69 9.14
N LYS A 48 10.23 4.73 7.81
CA LYS A 48 11.28 3.99 7.07
C LYS A 48 12.68 4.55 7.31
N ALA A 49 12.80 5.84 7.58
CA ALA A 49 14.10 6.49 7.74
C ALA A 49 14.69 6.25 9.13
N THR A 50 13.83 6.26 10.16
CA THR A 50 14.27 6.16 11.57
C THR A 50 14.05 4.78 12.18
N GLY A 51 13.13 3.99 11.62
CA GLY A 51 12.69 2.72 12.20
C GLY A 51 11.81 2.86 13.44
N LEU A 52 11.48 4.10 13.85
CA LEU A 52 10.68 4.39 15.03
C LEU A 52 9.18 4.23 14.75
N PRO A 53 8.35 4.01 15.80
CA PRO A 53 6.90 4.06 15.67
C PRO A 53 6.46 5.38 15.03
N LEU A 54 5.38 5.31 14.25
CA LEU A 54 4.74 6.52 13.75
C LEU A 54 4.05 7.26 14.89
N GLU A 55 4.09 8.58 14.85
CA GLU A 55 3.23 9.41 15.69
C GLU A 55 1.76 9.18 15.30
N SER A 56 0.87 9.17 16.30
CA SER A 56 -0.52 8.70 16.12
C SER A 56 -1.30 9.46 15.04
N GLU A 57 -1.00 10.75 14.85
CA GLU A 57 -1.64 11.54 13.80
C GLU A 57 -1.02 11.27 12.42
N ASP A 58 0.30 11.11 12.36
CA ASP A 58 1.02 10.81 11.12
C ASP A 58 0.62 9.44 10.59
N ALA A 59 0.62 8.45 11.46
CA ALA A 59 0.09 7.13 11.25
C ALA A 59 -1.24 7.08 10.50
N ARG A 60 -2.28 7.74 11.04
CA ARG A 60 -3.63 7.76 10.45
C ARG A 60 -3.60 8.31 9.03
N PHE A 61 -2.87 9.41 8.83
CA PHE A 61 -2.71 10.01 7.52
C PHE A 61 -1.96 9.08 6.55
N GLN A 62 -0.85 8.48 6.98
CA GLN A 62 -0.05 7.55 6.16
C GLN A 62 -0.85 6.32 5.75
N LEU A 63 -1.55 5.69 6.70
CA LEU A 63 -2.34 4.49 6.47
C LEU A 63 -3.50 4.76 5.53
N ASN A 64 -4.22 5.87 5.71
CA ASN A 64 -5.30 6.25 4.79
C ASN A 64 -4.77 6.44 3.35
N ALA A 65 -3.65 7.13 3.18
CA ALA A 65 -3.04 7.32 1.87
C ALA A 65 -2.56 6.00 1.24
N TYR A 66 -2.02 5.09 2.05
CA TYR A 66 -1.58 3.77 1.60
C TYR A 66 -2.77 2.88 1.18
N THR A 67 -3.85 2.86 1.97
CA THR A 67 -5.09 2.13 1.66
C THR A 67 -5.69 2.62 0.35
N LEU A 68 -5.84 3.94 0.19
CA LEU A 68 -6.37 4.52 -1.06
C LEU A 68 -5.53 4.12 -2.28
N ARG A 69 -4.20 4.08 -2.13
CA ARG A 69 -3.30 3.64 -3.20
C ARG A 69 -3.49 2.17 -3.55
N LEU A 70 -3.66 1.30 -2.55
CA LEU A 70 -3.92 -0.12 -2.75
C LEU A 70 -5.27 -0.35 -3.44
N GLU A 71 -6.32 0.35 -3.02
CA GLU A 71 -7.65 0.28 -3.66
C GLU A 71 -7.57 0.66 -5.16
N GLN A 72 -6.85 1.74 -5.48
CA GLN A 72 -6.63 2.15 -6.86
C GLN A 72 -5.84 1.10 -7.67
N GLN A 73 -4.82 0.49 -7.07
CA GLN A 73 -4.04 -0.58 -7.71
C GLN A 73 -4.91 -1.82 -7.96
N ILE A 74 -5.72 -2.23 -6.99
CA ILE A 74 -6.65 -3.35 -7.14
C ILE A 74 -7.65 -3.05 -8.26
N ALA A 75 -8.26 -1.87 -8.27
CA ALA A 75 -9.21 -1.46 -9.31
C ALA A 75 -8.56 -1.39 -10.71
N HIS A 76 -7.28 -1.05 -10.79
CA HIS A 76 -6.53 -1.07 -12.05
C HIS A 76 -6.24 -2.51 -12.51
N LEU A 77 -5.81 -3.39 -11.60
CA LEU A 77 -5.55 -4.80 -11.89
C LEU A 77 -6.82 -5.53 -12.33
N GLN A 78 -7.95 -5.25 -11.68
CA GLN A 78 -9.24 -5.84 -12.07
C GLN A 78 -9.65 -5.43 -13.48
N ARG A 79 -9.52 -4.13 -13.83
CA ARG A 79 -9.81 -3.65 -15.20
C ARG A 79 -8.88 -4.25 -16.24
N THR A 80 -7.59 -4.37 -15.94
CA THR A 80 -6.63 -4.93 -16.91
C THR A 80 -6.83 -6.44 -17.10
N GLN A 81 -7.11 -7.20 -16.04
CA GLN A 81 -7.41 -8.63 -16.15
C GLN A 81 -8.67 -8.92 -16.99
N THR A 82 -9.74 -8.13 -16.83
CA THR A 82 -10.95 -8.29 -17.66
C THR A 82 -10.67 -7.96 -19.13
N HIS A 83 -9.88 -6.92 -19.41
CA HIS A 83 -9.47 -6.61 -20.78
C HIS A 83 -8.63 -7.72 -21.43
N HIS A 84 -7.73 -8.38 -20.69
CA HIS A 84 -6.95 -9.51 -21.21
C HIS A 84 -7.81 -10.76 -21.49
N GLN A 85 -8.82 -11.04 -20.66
CA GLN A 85 -9.74 -12.15 -20.91
C GLN A 85 -10.69 -11.88 -22.10
N GLU A 86 -11.10 -10.62 -22.30
CA GLU A 86 -11.99 -10.25 -23.42
C GLU A 86 -11.28 -10.10 -24.77
N ASN A 87 -10.02 -9.63 -24.80
CA ASN A 87 -9.30 -9.39 -26.06
C ASN A 87 -9.00 -10.65 -26.86
N ASN A 88 -8.90 -11.81 -26.20
CA ASN A 88 -8.69 -13.10 -26.87
C ASN A 88 -9.95 -13.63 -27.60
N ARG A 89 -11.07 -12.88 -27.61
CA ARG A 89 -12.34 -13.30 -28.23
C ARG A 89 -12.88 -12.39 -29.34
N ARG A 90 -12.20 -11.29 -29.68
CA ARG A 90 -12.77 -10.23 -30.56
C ARG A 90 -12.14 -10.10 -31.96
N GLY A 91 -11.53 -11.16 -32.50
CA GLY A 91 -11.03 -11.20 -33.87
C GLY A 91 -11.77 -12.23 -34.75
N PRO A 92 -12.09 -11.91 -36.03
CA PRO A 92 -12.59 -12.91 -36.97
C PRO A 92 -11.45 -13.89 -37.26
N GLY A 93 -11.54 -15.10 -36.69
CA GLY A 93 -10.52 -16.15 -36.82
C GLY A 93 -9.85 -16.62 -35.52
N GLY A 94 -10.25 -16.11 -34.35
CA GLY A 94 -10.02 -16.73 -33.02
C GLY A 94 -8.78 -17.62 -32.85
N SER A 95 -7.60 -17.15 -33.25
CA SER A 95 -6.39 -17.99 -33.25
C SER A 95 -5.73 -17.93 -31.88
N HIS A 96 -5.74 -19.06 -31.17
CA HIS A 96 -4.99 -19.26 -29.94
C HIS A 96 -3.53 -19.58 -30.28
N ARG A 97 -2.59 -18.75 -29.81
CA ARG A 97 -1.18 -19.14 -29.69
C ARG A 97 -0.77 -19.09 -28.23
N THR A 98 -0.89 -20.23 -27.56
CA THR A 98 -0.17 -20.51 -26.31
C THR A 98 1.20 -21.03 -26.72
N GLY A 99 2.25 -20.23 -26.55
CA GLY A 99 3.63 -20.68 -26.74
C GLY A 99 4.08 -21.47 -25.50
N ASP A 100 4.60 -22.67 -25.75
CA ASP A 100 5.40 -23.49 -24.82
C ASP A 100 6.78 -22.83 -24.59
#